data_AF-A0A401SIR2-F1
#
_entry.id   AF-A0A401SIR2-F1
#
_cell.length_a   1.000
_cell.length_b   1.000
_cell.length_c   1.000
_cell.angle_alpha   90.00
_cell.angle_beta   90.00
_cell.angle_gamma   90.00
#
_symmetry.space_group_name_H-M   'P 1'
#
loop_
_entity.id
_entity.type
_entity.pdbx_description
1 polymer ?
#
loop_
_entity_poly.entity_id
_entity_poly.type
_entity_poly.pdbx_seq_one_letter_code
_entity_poly.pdbx_strand_id
1 'polypeptide(L)' 'MQVASRSFFLAQTHKCSNIEGTCPISCDDDALNCFLIDNNGFILISKKEEETGKFLGEVDGSVMTQLLNMGLFTE' A
#
# COMPACT_ATOMS: atom_id res chain seq x y z
N MET A 1 18.05 -3.82 -0.01
CA MET A 1 17.43 -2.50 0.28
C MET A 1 15.90 -2.62 0.41
N GLN A 2 15.23 -3.29 -0.52
CA GLN A 2 13.77 -3.47 -0.57
C GLN A 2 13.15 -4.24 0.62
N VAL A 3 13.87 -5.21 1.19
CA VAL A 3 13.41 -5.94 2.39
C VAL A 3 13.31 -5.01 3.61
N ALA A 4 14.30 -4.14 3.83
CA ALA A 4 14.31 -3.22 4.95
C ALA A 4 13.22 -2.15 4.85
N SER A 5 12.94 -1.64 3.65
CA SER A 5 11.84 -0.69 3.43
C SER A 5 10.47 -1.33 3.65
N ARG A 6 10.27 -2.59 3.22
CA ARG A 6 9.03 -3.34 3.48
C ARG A 6 8.80 -3.58 4.97
N SER A 7 9.81 -4.07 5.70
CA SER A 7 9.70 -4.29 7.14
C SER A 7 9.43 -3.00 7.92
N PHE A 8 10.05 -1.89 7.52
CA PHE A 8 9.77 -0.58 8.10
C PHE A 8 8.33 -0.12 7.82
N PHE A 9 7.84 -0.29 6.59
CA PHE A 9 6.47 0.03 6.20
C PHE A 9 5.43 -0.72 7.05
N LEU A 10 5.60 -2.05 7.18
CA LEU A 10 4.73 -2.87 8.04
C LEU A 10 4.73 -2.34 9.48
N ALA A 11 5.91 -2.07 10.05
CA ALA A 11 6.04 -1.52 11.41
C ALA A 11 5.35 -0.15 11.60
N GLN A 12 5.29 0.70 10.57
CA GLN A 12 4.55 1.97 10.67
C GLN A 12 3.04 1.76 10.65
N THR A 13 2.55 0.77 9.92
CA THR A 13 1.10 0.53 9.81
C THR A 13 0.48 0.01 11.11
N HIS A 14 1.30 -0.44 12.08
CA HIS A 14 0.86 -0.76 13.43
C HIS A 14 0.68 0.47 14.33
N LYS A 15 1.16 1.65 13.91
CA LYS A 15 1.13 2.87 14.73
C LYS A 15 -0.14 3.68 14.40
N CYS A 16 -1.08 3.68 15.33
CA CYS A 16 -2.30 4.49 15.24
C CYS A 16 -2.36 5.51 16.37
N SER A 17 -2.85 6.72 16.07
CA SER A 17 -2.68 7.90 16.94
C SER A 17 -3.55 7.90 18.19
N ASN A 18 -4.62 7.11 18.23
CA ASN A 18 -5.56 7.07 19.35
C ASN A 18 -5.99 5.63 19.62
N ILE A 19 -5.98 5.26 20.91
CA ILE A 19 -6.39 3.99 21.53
C ILE A 19 -5.22 3.02 21.78
N GLU A 20 -4.82 2.95 23.05
CA GLU A 20 -4.25 1.78 23.78
C GLU A 20 -3.38 0.78 22.99
N GLY A 21 -2.45 1.29 22.17
CA GLY A 21 -1.24 0.56 21.80
C GLY A 21 -1.36 -0.54 20.74
N THR A 22 -2.52 -0.75 20.08
CA THR A 22 -2.60 -1.66 18.91
C THR A 22 -3.60 -1.16 17.89
N CYS A 23 -3.15 -0.95 16.65
CA CYS A 23 -4.06 -0.59 15.57
C CYS A 23 -4.92 -1.80 15.17
N PRO A 24 -6.27 -1.69 15.16
CA PRO A 24 -7.13 -2.81 14.79
C PRO A 24 -7.00 -3.21 13.32
N ILE A 25 -6.44 -2.34 12.48
CA ILE A 25 -6.17 -2.58 11.07
C ILE A 25 -4.70 -2.27 10.84
N SER A 26 -3.94 -3.25 10.35
CA SER A 26 -2.52 -3.07 10.01
C SER A 26 -2.18 -3.85 8.75
N CYS A 27 -1.11 -3.46 8.07
CA CYS A 27 -0.66 -4.15 6.87
C CYS A 27 0.03 -5.50 7.16
N ASP A 28 0.07 -5.95 8.41
CA ASP A 28 0.45 -7.32 8.76
C ASP A 28 -0.73 -8.30 8.61
N ASP A 29 -1.97 -7.79 8.52
CA ASP A 29 -3.17 -8.61 8.31
C ASP A 29 -3.21 -9.16 6.88
N ASP A 30 -3.14 -10.49 6.74
CA ASP A 30 -3.18 -11.20 5.45
C ASP A 30 -4.46 -10.97 4.64
N ALA A 31 -5.57 -10.55 5.26
CA ALA A 31 -6.80 -10.19 4.56
C ALA A 31 -6.67 -8.88 3.76
N LEU A 32 -5.61 -8.09 4.00
CA LEU A 32 -5.39 -6.79 3.37
C LEU A 32 -4.23 -6.83 2.37
N ASN A 33 -4.46 -6.26 1.19
CA ASN A 33 -3.38 -5.89 0.28
C ASN A 33 -2.97 -4.44 0.58
N CYS A 34 -1.68 -4.22 0.84
CA CYS A 34 -1.16 -2.90 1.15
C CYS A 34 -0.10 -2.48 0.14
N PHE A 35 -0.23 -1.25 -0.35
CA PHE A 35 0.65 -0.67 -1.35
C PHE A 35 1.13 0.71 -0.90
N LEU A 36 2.42 0.98 -1.04
CA LEU A 36 2.93 2.34 -1.13
C LEU A 36 3.12 2.65 -2.61
N ILE A 37 2.39 3.63 -3.13
CA ILE A 37 2.45 4.05 -4.53
C ILE A 37 3.03 5.45 -4.67
N ASP A 38 3.72 5.71 -5.77
CA ASP A 38 4.13 7.06 -6.12
C ASP A 38 2.98 7.84 -6.78
N ASN A 39 3.22 9.12 -7.10
CA ASN A 39 2.25 9.98 -7.77
C ASN A 39 1.99 9.61 -9.25
N ASN A 40 2.73 8.66 -9.80
CA ASN A 40 2.52 8.14 -11.16
C ASN A 40 1.81 6.77 -11.13
N GLY A 41 1.44 6.25 -9.94
CA GLY A 41 0.71 5.01 -9.76
C GLY A 41 1.58 3.76 -9.78
N PHE A 42 2.90 3.89 -9.70
CA PHE A 42 3.81 2.75 -9.57
C PHE A 42 3.97 2.31 -8.12
N ILE A 43 3.98 0.99 -7.91
CA ILE A 43 4.13 0.38 -6.60
C ILE A 43 5.59 0.48 -6.15
N LEU A 44 5.84 1.21 -5.07
CA LEU A 44 7.13 1.31 -4.41
C LEU A 44 7.34 0.21 -3.35
N ILE A 45 6.27 -0.15 -2.63
CA ILE A 45 6.28 -1.21 -1.62
C ILE A 45 4.98 -2.01 -1.72
N SER A 46 5.10 -3.33 -1.77
CA SER A 46 4.00 -4.30 -1.58
C SER A 46 4.44 -5.40 -0.61
N LYS A 47 3.46 -6.16 -0.10
CA LYS A 47 3.69 -7.46 0.55
C LYS A 47 4.36 -8.46 -0.38
N LYS A 48 3.95 -8.47 -1.66
CA LYS A 48 4.49 -9.37 -2.68
C LYS A 48 5.60 -8.67 -3.46
N GLU A 49 6.77 -9.29 -3.50
CA GLU A 49 7.95 -8.66 -4.08
C GLU A 49 7.80 -8.47 -5.60
N GLU A 50 7.11 -9.40 -6.26
CA GLU A 50 6.82 -9.39 -7.69
C GLU A 50 5.85 -8.29 -8.15
N GLU A 51 5.20 -7.58 -7.22
CA GLU A 51 4.32 -6.44 -7.51
C GLU A 51 5.08 -5.11 -7.49
N THR A 52 6.25 -5.05 -6.85
CA THR A 52 7.02 -3.80 -6.78
C THR A 52 7.55 -3.40 -8.15
N GLY A 53 7.42 -2.12 -8.49
CA GLY A 53 7.80 -1.56 -9.79
C GLY A 53 6.74 -1.74 -10.88
N LYS A 54 5.64 -2.45 -10.61
CA LYS A 54 4.49 -2.51 -11.53
C LYS A 54 3.58 -1.30 -11.34
N PHE A 55 2.82 -0.99 -12.38
CA PHE A 55 1.72 -0.05 -12.29
C PHE A 55 0.58 -0.67 -11.48
N LEU A 56 0.03 0.04 -10.50
CA LEU A 56 -1.03 -0.51 -9.63
C LEU A 56 -2.26 -0.93 -10.45
N GLY A 57 -2.60 -0.23 -11.54
CA GLY A 57 -3.72 -0.63 -12.40
C GLY A 57 -3.52 -1.97 -13.13
N GLU A 58 -2.28 -2.44 -13.31
CA GLU A 58 -2.01 -3.79 -13.85
C GLU A 58 -2.16 -4.89 -12.78
N VAL A 59 -1.95 -4.53 -11.51
CA VAL A 59 -2.07 -5.45 -10.36
C VAL A 59 -3.51 -5.51 -9.86
N ASP A 60 -4.16 -4.35 -9.72
CA ASP A 60 -5.56 -4.18 -9.33
C ASP A 60 -6.18 -2.96 -10.03
N GLY A 61 -6.77 -3.21 -11.20
CA GLY A 61 -7.45 -2.18 -11.98
C GLY A 61 -8.66 -1.57 -11.26
N SER A 62 -9.34 -2.33 -10.39
CA SER A 62 -10.55 -1.86 -9.70
C SER A 62 -10.23 -0.74 -8.71
N VAL A 63 -9.12 -0.90 -7.97
CA VAL A 63 -8.61 0.11 -7.05
C VAL A 63 -8.17 1.36 -7.83
N MET A 64 -7.42 1.19 -8.93
CA MET A 64 -6.98 2.34 -9.74
C MET A 64 -8.15 3.13 -10.33
N THR A 65 -9.18 2.44 -10.86
CA THR A 65 -10.41 3.09 -11.33
C THR A 65 -11.09 3.89 -10.21
N GLN A 66 -11.13 3.37 -8.99
CA GLN A 66 -11.69 4.11 -7.86
C GLN A 66 -10.87 5.36 -7.52
N LEU A 67 -9.54 5.26 -7.56
CA LEU A 67 -8.65 6.40 -7.31
C LEU A 67 -8.79 7.51 -8.38
N LEU A 68 -8.98 7.13 -9.65
CA LEU A 68 -9.31 8.06 -10.73
C LEU A 68 -10.67 8.73 -10.50
N ASN A 69 -11.70 7.95 -10.14
CA ASN A 69 -13.04 8.48 -9.84
C ASN A 69 -13.06 9.44 -8.64
N MET A 70 -12.14 9.25 -7.69
CA MET A 70 -11.95 10.16 -6.55
C MET A 70 -11.12 11.41 -6.92
N GLY A 71 -10.57 11.48 -8.13
CA GLY A 71 -9.71 12.58 -8.57
C GLY A 71 -8.33 12.59 -7.93
N LEU A 72 -7.87 11.45 -7.40
CA LEU A 72 -6.54 11.32 -6.79
C LEU A 72 -5.43 11.10 -7.85
N PHE A 73 -5.80 10.54 -8.98
CA PHE A 73 -4.97 10.42 -10.17
C PHE A 73 -5.68 11.03 -11.37
N THR A 74 -4.90 11.38 -12.39
CA THR A 74 -5.40 11.84 -13.69
C THR A 74 -5.00 10.84 -14.75
N GLU A 75 -5.89 10.63 -15.72
CA GLU A 75 -5.57 9.87 -16.95
C GLU A 75 -4.52 10.58 -17.81
#